data_AF-A0A735Q3C9-F1
#
_entry.id   AF-A0A735Q3C9-F1
#
_cell.length_a   1.000
_cell.length_b   1.000
_cell.length_c   1.000
_cell.angle_alpha   90.00
_cell.angle_beta   90.00
_cell.angle_gamma   90.00
#
_symmetry.space_group_name_H-M   'P 1'
#
loop_
_entity.id
_entity.type
_entity.pdbx_description
1 polymer ?
#
loop_
_entity_poly.entity_id
_entity_poly.type
_entity_poly.pdbx_seq_one_letter_code
_entity_poly.pdbx_strand_id
1 'polypeptide(L)' 'MFTPGDFVQPRMGGPKLKVIEVNEDQIVAVRVGNEQGEKLTLKAADVTRYSEEGDFGVC' A
#
# COMPACT_ATOMS: atom_id res chain seq x y z
N MET A 1 11.47 1.12 4.76
CA MET A 1 10.75 2.38 5.00
C MET A 1 9.86 2.65 3.80
N PHE A 2 8.60 3.03 4.03
CA PHE A 2 7.67 3.39 2.95
C PHE A 2 7.85 4.86 2.58
N THR A 3 7.47 5.23 1.36
CA THR A 3 7.53 6.60 0.87
C THR A 3 6.19 7.02 0.27
N PRO A 4 5.76 8.28 0.41
CA PRO A 4 4.60 8.77 -0.32
C PRO A 4 4.85 8.63 -1.82
N GLY A 5 3.90 8.03 -2.54
CA GLY A 5 4.01 7.63 -3.93
C GLY A 5 4.25 6.14 -4.15
N ASP A 6 4.64 5.39 -3.11
CA ASP A 6 4.77 3.94 -3.22
C ASP A 6 3.43 3.24 -3.37
N PHE A 7 3.47 2.06 -3.98
CA PHE A 7 2.34 1.16 -3.96
C PHE A 7 2.54 0.12 -2.86
N VAL A 8 1.46 -0.19 -2.16
CA VAL A 8 1.44 -1.18 -1.08
C VAL A 8 0.21 -2.04 -1.21
N GLN A 9 0.31 -3.27 -0.72
CA GLN A 9 -0.77 -4.22 -0.69
C GLN A 9 -0.90 -4.80 0.73
N PRO A 10 -2.12 -4.86 1.30
CA PRO A 10 -2.34 -5.52 2.57
C PRO A 10 -1.96 -7.00 2.51
N ARG A 11 -1.30 -7.51 3.57
CA ARG A 11 -0.93 -8.94 3.65
C ARG A 11 -2.13 -9.88 3.72
N MET A 12 -3.26 -9.40 4.26
CA MET A 12 -4.53 -10.13 4.30
C MET A 12 -5.15 -10.37 2.91
N GLY A 13 -4.57 -9.84 1.84
CA GLY A 13 -5.17 -9.82 0.52
C GLY A 13 -6.14 -8.65 0.39
N GLY A 14 -6.09 -7.94 -0.72
CA GLY A 14 -6.86 -6.71 -0.89
C GLY A 14 -6.45 -5.93 -2.13
N PRO A 15 -7.13 -4.81 -2.40
CA PRO A 15 -6.79 -3.95 -3.53
C PRO A 15 -5.41 -3.32 -3.36
N LYS A 16 -4.77 -2.99 -4.48
CA LYS A 16 -3.55 -2.18 -4.50
C LYS A 16 -3.85 -0.78 -3.96
N LEU A 17 -3.02 -0.32 -3.04
CA LEU A 17 -3.10 1.00 -2.44
C LEU A 17 -1.87 1.83 -2.81
N LYS A 18 -2.03 3.14 -2.94
CA LYS A 18 -0.98 4.12 -3.18
C LYS A 18 -0.78 4.91 -1.90
N VAL A 19 0.42 4.85 -1.35
CA VAL A 19 0.82 5.60 -0.16
C VAL A 19 0.78 7.08 -0.49
N ILE A 20 0.05 7.86 0.30
CA ILE A 20 0.01 9.33 0.20
C ILE A 20 0.74 9.98 1.37
N GLU A 21 0.83 9.28 2.50
CA GLU A 21 1.48 9.77 3.70
C GLU A 21 2.09 8.60 4.48
N VAL A 22 3.21 8.84 5.13
CA VAL A 22 3.92 7.85 5.94
C VAL A 22 4.15 8.45 7.31
N ASN A 23 3.65 7.79 8.33
CA ASN A 23 3.93 8.06 9.74
C ASN A 23 4.95 7.01 10.24
N GLU A 24 5.30 7.05 11.53
CA GLU A 24 6.34 6.19 12.10
C GLU A 24 5.96 4.69 12.09
N ASP A 25 4.76 4.33 12.56
CA ASP A 25 4.26 2.94 12.59
C ASP A 25 3.14 2.69 11.57
N GLN A 26 2.56 3.75 11.02
CA GLN A 26 1.38 3.70 10.17
C GLN A 26 1.62 4.41 8.85
N ILE A 27 0.93 3.98 7.82
CA ILE A 27 0.92 4.62 6.50
C ILE A 27 -0.51 4.95 6.13
N VAL A 28 -0.70 6.08 5.46
CA VAL A 28 -1.97 6.45 4.86
C VAL A 28 -1.85 6.17 3.37
N ALA A 29 -2.71 5.30 2.88
CA ALA A 29 -2.76 4.93 1.48
C ALA A 29 -4.18 5.04 0.93
N VAL A 30 -4.30 5.32 -0.36
CA VAL A 30 -5.58 5.41 -1.07
C VAL A 30 -5.67 4.31 -2.10
N ARG A 31 -6.89 3.86 -2.43
CA ARG A 31 -7.08 2.82 -3.44
C ARG A 31 -6.63 3.32 -4.81
N VAL A 32 -5.83 2.51 -5.53
CA VAL A 32 -5.43 2.86 -6.90
C VAL A 32 -6.69 2.93 -7.78
N GLY A 33 -6.90 4.06 -8.45
CA GLY A 33 -8.11 4.35 -9.22
C GLY A 33 -9.22 5.08 -8.44
N ASN A 34 -9.05 5.28 -7.13
CA ASN A 34 -9.96 6.10 -6.32
C ASN A 34 -9.17 7.04 -5.40
N GLU A 35 -8.33 7.89 -5.99
CA GLU A 35 -7.41 8.78 -5.26
C GLU A 35 -8.13 9.87 -4.43
N GLN A 36 -9.37 10.22 -4.80
CA GLN A 36 -10.27 11.10 -4.02
C GLN A 36 -11.15 10.34 -3.02
N GLY A 37 -11.00 9.01 -2.96
CA GLY A 37 -11.82 8.14 -2.12
C GLY A 37 -11.36 8.07 -0.68
N GLU A 38 -11.69 6.94 -0.05
CA GLU A 38 -11.37 6.68 1.34
C GLU A 38 -9.86 6.50 1.55
N LYS A 39 -9.31 7.31 2.45
CA LYS A 39 -7.93 7.19 2.92
C LYS A 39 -7.89 6.06 3.94
N LEU A 40 -7.14 5.02 3.63
CA LEU A 40 -6.95 3.87 4.50
C LEU A 40 -5.66 4.06 5.30
N THR A 41 -5.82 4.17 6.61
CA THR A 41 -4.69 4.15 7.54
C THR A 41 -4.41 2.70 7.92
N LEU A 42 -3.24 2.21 7.54
CA LEU A 42 -2.80 0.84 7.76
C LEU A 42 -1.44 0.85 8.45
N LYS A 43 -1.17 -0.15 9.29
CA LYS A 43 0.16 -0.29 9.88
C LYS A 43 1.18 -0.71 8.82
N ALA A 44 2.37 -0.14 8.90
CA ALA A 44 3.49 -0.51 8.06
C ALA A 44 3.85 -2.01 8.19
N ALA A 45 3.53 -2.64 9.33
CA ALA A 45 3.73 -4.07 9.56
C ALA A 45 2.72 -4.98 8.84
N ASP A 46 1.50 -4.50 8.61
CA ASP A 46 0.38 -5.25 8.01
C ASP A 46 0.31 -5.11 6.47
N VAL A 47 1.14 -4.22 5.91
CA VAL A 47 1.23 -3.94 4.48
C VAL A 47 2.59 -4.33 3.93
N THR A 48 2.61 -4.77 2.67
CA THR A 48 3.83 -5.08 1.94
C THR A 48 3.96 -4.13 0.77
N ARG A 49 5.20 -3.69 0.48
CA ARG A 49 5.50 -2.83 -0.69
C ARG A 49 5.17 -3.62 -1.96
N TYR A 50 4.26 -3.07 -2.76
CA TYR A 50 3.93 -3.60 -4.06
C TYR A 50 4.97 -3.07 -5.07
N SER A 51 5.84 -3.97 -5.54
CA SER A 51 6.81 -3.67 -6.60
C SER A 51 6.48 -4.50 -7.83
N GLU A 52 6.49 -3.90 -9.02
CA GLU A 52 6.29 -4.63 -10.28
C GLU A 52 7.51 -5.52 -10.63
N GLU A 53 8.67 -5.31 -10.01
CA GLU A 53 9.88 -6.11 -10.25
C GLU A 53 9.88 -7.47 -9.54
N GLY A 54 8.86 -7.78 -8.73
CA GLY A 54 8.81 -9.01 -7.94
C GLY A 54 7.50 -9.75 -8.10
N ASP A 55 7.45 -10.62 -9.11
CA ASP A 55 6.96 -12.00 -8.97
C ASP A 55 5.89 -12.20 -7.88
N PHE A 56 4.64 -11.80 -8.14
CA PHE A 56 3.51 -12.47 -7.50
C PHE A 56 3.28 -13.76 -8.27
N GLY A 57 4.11 -14.76 -7.94
CA GLY A 57 4.14 -16.12 -8.42
C GLY A 57 3.06 -16.50 -9.42
N VAL A 58 3.48 -16.61 -10.68
CA VAL A 58 2.90 -17.56 -11.62
C VAL A 58 2.84 -18.92 -10.93
N CYS A 59 1.64 -19.48 -10.80
CA CYS A 59 1.43 -20.91 -10.59
C CYS A 59 0.22 -21.31 -11.42
#